data_AF-A0ABD0P0K4-F1
#
_entry.id   AF-A0ABD0P0K4-F1
#
_cell.length_a   1.000
_cell.length_b   1.000
_cell.length_c   1.000
_cell.angle_alpha   90.00
_cell.angle_beta   90.00
_cell.angle_gamma   90.00
#
_symmetry.space_group_name_H-M   'P 1'
#
loop_
_entity.id
_entity.type
_entity.pdbx_description
1 polymer ?
#
loop_
_entity_poly.entity_id
_entity_poly.type
_entity_poly.pdbx_seq_one_letter_code
_entity_poly.pdbx_strand_id
1 'polypeptide(L)' 'ISVKTGDQLKLPVLLANADKVEINSSGKWKEVWRRDHGVQSDRMSDIDGNLIINEFVDSDAGTYRVLDSTGEVLITVTVT' A
#
# COMPACT_ATOMS: atom_id res chain seq x y z
N ILE A 1 -11.52 3.90 -3.06
CA ILE A 1 -11.32 5.33 -2.69
C ILE A 1 -10.83 6.07 -3.91
N SER A 2 -11.18 7.35 -4.04
CA SER A 2 -10.71 8.16 -5.17
C SER A 2 -9.80 9.28 -4.67
N VAL A 3 -8.67 9.47 -5.34
CA VAL A 3 -7.62 10.44 -4.93
C VAL A 3 -7.19 11.23 -6.16
N LYS A 4 -6.92 12.52 -6.01
CA LYS A 4 -6.40 13.33 -7.12
C LYS A 4 -4.90 13.19 -7.23
N THR A 5 -4.39 13.18 -8.44
CA THR A 5 -2.95 13.24 -8.70
C THR A 5 -2.35 14.50 -8.07
N GLY A 6 -1.23 14.33 -7.37
CA GLY A 6 -0.58 15.38 -6.57
C GLY A 6 -0.98 15.38 -5.08
N ASP A 7 -2.13 14.80 -4.72
CA ASP A 7 -2.57 14.74 -3.32
C ASP A 7 -1.85 13.62 -2.56
N GLN A 8 -1.71 13.77 -1.24
CA GLN A 8 -1.24 12.70 -0.38
C GLN A 8 -2.34 11.65 -0.18
N LEU A 9 -1.98 10.36 -0.29
CA LEU A 9 -2.85 9.24 0.09
C LEU A 9 -2.35 8.59 1.38
N LYS A 10 -3.25 8.45 2.36
CA LYS A 10 -3.01 7.73 3.61
C LYS A 10 -3.89 6.48 3.69
N LEU A 11 -3.26 5.31 3.79
CA LEU A 11 -3.92 4.01 3.92
C LEU A 11 -3.68 3.44 5.32
N PRO A 12 -4.69 3.43 6.22
CA PRO A 12 -4.57 2.89 7.58
C PRO A 12 -4.64 1.35 7.56
N VAL A 13 -3.63 0.71 6.99
CA VAL A 13 -3.66 -0.72 6.63
C VAL A 13 -2.55 -1.55 7.26
N LEU A 14 -1.60 -0.94 7.98
CA LEU A 14 -0.47 -1.64 8.59
C LEU A 14 -0.87 -2.20 9.97
N LEU A 15 -1.67 -3.27 9.94
CA LEU A 15 -2.16 -3.98 11.13
C LEU A 15 -1.01 -4.67 11.90
N ALA A 16 -1.28 -5.06 13.15
CA ALA A 16 -0.30 -5.77 13.99
C ALA A 16 0.16 -7.13 13.41
N ASN A 17 -0.68 -7.79 12.61
CA ASN A 17 -0.38 -9.06 11.94
C ASN A 17 -0.06 -8.91 10.43
N ALA A 18 -0.02 -7.68 9.90
CA ALA A 18 0.36 -7.45 8.50
C ALA A 18 1.85 -7.75 8.28
N ASP A 19 2.21 -8.56 7.31
CA ASP A 19 3.61 -8.83 6.93
C ASP A 19 4.01 -8.07 5.67
N LYS A 20 3.09 -7.94 4.71
CA LYS A 20 3.36 -7.35 3.39
C LYS A 20 2.18 -6.55 2.86
N VAL A 21 2.45 -5.47 2.12
CA VAL A 21 1.47 -4.79 1.27
C VAL A 21 1.91 -4.87 -0.18
N GLU A 22 0.98 -5.25 -1.05
CA GLU A 22 1.20 -5.31 -2.49
C GLU A 22 0.16 -4.50 -3.25
N ILE A 23 0.55 -3.92 -4.38
CA ILE A 23 -0.31 -3.25 -5.34
C ILE A 23 -0.42 -4.04 -6.64
N ASN A 24 -1.60 -4.04 -7.24
CA ASN A 24 -1.83 -4.45 -8.61
C ASN A 24 -2.49 -3.29 -9.39
N SER A 25 -1.66 -2.58 -10.16
CA SER A 25 -2.07 -1.49 -11.04
C SER A 25 -2.16 -1.91 -12.52
N SER A 26 -1.53 -3.03 -12.90
CA SER A 26 -1.36 -3.44 -14.31
C SER A 26 -1.43 -4.97 -14.52
N GLY A 27 -2.17 -5.68 -13.66
CA GLY A 27 -2.38 -7.12 -13.73
C GLY A 27 -1.34 -7.96 -12.97
N LYS A 28 -0.30 -7.35 -12.39
CA LYS A 28 0.71 -8.03 -11.56
C LYS A 28 0.79 -7.40 -10.18
N TRP A 29 0.99 -8.24 -9.17
CA TRP A 29 1.24 -7.80 -7.79
C TRP A 29 2.69 -7.38 -7.61
N LYS A 30 2.90 -6.20 -7.04
CA LYS A 30 4.20 -5.65 -6.68
C LYS A 30 4.18 -5.26 -5.20
N GLU A 31 5.21 -5.66 -4.47
CA GLU A 31 5.40 -5.24 -3.07
C GLU A 31 5.70 -3.74 -2.97
N VAL A 32 5.03 -3.07 -2.02
CA VAL A 32 5.22 -1.65 -1.72
C VAL A 32 5.61 -1.40 -0.26
N TRP A 33 5.37 -2.38 0.60
CA TRP A 33 5.79 -2.37 2.00
C TRP A 33 5.95 -3.79 2.54
N ARG A 34 6.91 -3.97 3.45
CA ARG A 34 7.11 -5.21 4.20
C ARG A 34 7.53 -4.91 5.63
N ARG A 35 7.03 -5.67 6.61
CA ARG A 35 7.23 -5.38 8.04
C ARG A 35 8.69 -5.22 8.46
N ASP A 36 9.58 -6.04 7.93
CA ASP A 36 10.99 -6.08 8.26
C ASP A 36 11.87 -5.20 7.35
N HIS A 37 11.32 -4.63 6.28
CA HIS A 37 12.06 -3.81 5.31
C HIS A 37 11.48 -2.39 5.12
N GLY A 38 10.30 -2.10 5.68
CA GLY A 38 9.58 -0.85 5.48
C GLY A 38 9.07 -0.69 4.04
N VAL A 39 9.00 0.56 3.60
CA VAL A 39 8.52 0.95 2.26
C VAL A 39 9.56 0.66 1.16
N GLN A 40 9.06 0.35 -0.04
CA GLN A 40 9.91 0.01 -1.20
C GLN A 40 10.18 1.20 -2.15
N SER A 41 9.84 2.41 -1.72
CA SER A 41 9.95 3.63 -2.52
C SER A 41 10.11 4.86 -1.61
N ASP A 42 11.02 5.77 -1.97
CA ASP A 42 11.23 7.04 -1.24
C ASP A 42 10.01 7.98 -1.32
N ARG A 43 9.07 7.72 -2.25
CA ARG A 43 7.79 8.43 -2.33
C ARG A 43 6.78 7.99 -1.25
N MET A 44 7.11 6.98 -0.47
CA MET A 44 6.23 6.38 0.53
C MET A 44 6.79 6.49 1.94
N SER A 45 5.94 6.32 2.94
CA SER A 45 6.34 6.24 4.34
C SER A 45 5.37 5.34 5.11
N ASP A 46 5.86 4.65 6.14
CA ASP A 46 5.06 3.79 7.02
C ASP A 46 5.02 4.35 8.45
N ILE A 47 4.08 5.26 8.70
CA ILE A 47 4.01 6.04 9.94
C ILE A 47 2.68 5.78 10.64
N ASP A 48 2.74 5.50 11.95
CA ASP A 48 1.59 5.33 12.84
C ASP A 48 0.54 4.32 12.34
N GLY A 49 1.00 3.18 11.80
CA GLY A 49 0.13 2.13 11.27
C GLY A 49 -0.46 2.43 9.88
N ASN A 50 0.06 3.44 9.18
CA ASN A 50 -0.41 3.82 7.85
C ASN A 50 0.67 3.63 6.81
N LEU A 51 0.29 3.13 5.63
CA LEU A 51 1.07 3.31 4.42
C LEU A 51 0.68 4.65 3.80
N ILE A 52 1.65 5.54 3.65
CA ILE A 52 1.46 6.89 3.12
C ILE A 52 2.15 6.96 1.77
N ILE A 53 1.44 7.44 0.75
CA ILE A 53 1.99 7.85 -0.55
C ILE A 53 2.01 9.37 -0.52
N ASN A 54 3.21 9.96 -0.51
CA ASN A 54 3.39 11.39 -0.23
C ASN A 54 2.82 12.28 -1.34
N GLU A 55 2.89 11.81 -2.59
CA GLU A 55 2.31 12.47 -3.75
C GLU A 55 1.75 11.38 -4.66
N PHE A 56 0.43 11.26 -4.74
CA PHE A 56 -0.25 10.24 -5.53
C PHE A 56 -0.12 10.53 -7.03
N VAL A 57 0.20 9.51 -7.83
CA VAL A 57 0.18 9.60 -9.30
C VAL A 57 -0.58 8.42 -9.90
N ASP A 58 -0.95 8.53 -11.17
CA ASP A 58 -1.79 7.53 -11.86
C ASP A 58 -1.26 6.09 -11.75
N SER A 59 0.06 5.88 -11.69
CA SER A 59 0.64 4.54 -11.53
C SER A 59 0.43 3.91 -10.15
N ASP A 60 0.08 4.73 -9.15
CA ASP A 60 -0.24 4.30 -7.79
C ASP A 60 -1.74 3.93 -7.67
N ALA A 61 -2.56 4.21 -8.68
CA ALA A 61 -3.93 3.71 -8.77
C ALA A 61 -3.92 2.20 -8.99
N GLY A 62 -4.88 1.50 -8.37
CA GLY A 62 -4.96 0.05 -8.45
C GLY A 62 -5.50 -0.58 -7.16
N THR A 63 -5.43 -1.90 -7.12
CA THR A 63 -5.87 -2.66 -5.95
C THR A 63 -4.67 -2.96 -5.05
N TYR A 64 -4.76 -2.55 -3.80
CA TYR A 64 -3.82 -2.87 -2.74
C TYR A 64 -4.36 -4.04 -1.93
N ARG A 65 -3.49 -4.97 -1.56
CA ARG A 65 -3.79 -6.02 -0.59
C ARG A 65 -2.78 -6.04 0.52
N VAL A 66 -3.25 -6.29 1.73
CA VAL A 66 -2.40 -6.54 2.90
C VAL A 66 -2.42 -8.03 3.18
N LEU A 67 -1.23 -8.60 3.32
CA LEU A 67 -1.04 -10.02 3.60
C LEU A 67 -0.43 -10.21 4.97
N ASP A 68 -0.77 -11.30 5.64
CA ASP A 68 -0.04 -11.79 6.80
C ASP A 68 1.21 -12.61 6.40
N SER A 69 1.93 -13.14 7.39
CA SER A 69 3.15 -13.93 7.16
C SER A 69 2.91 -15.28 6.46
N THR A 70 1.66 -15.74 6.38
CA THR A 70 1.28 -16.97 5.66
C THR A 70 0.86 -16.69 4.22
N GLY A 71 0.66 -15.41 3.87
CA GLY A 71 0.15 -14.95 2.59
C GLY A 71 -1.38 -14.84 2.54
N GLU A 72 -2.08 -14.95 3.67
CA GLU A 72 -3.52 -14.71 3.75
C GLU A 72 -3.84 -13.23 3.58
N VAL A 73 -4.91 -12.92 2.82
CA VAL A 73 -5.34 -11.54 2.58
C VAL A 73 -6.14 -11.02 3.78
N LEU A 74 -5.60 -10.03 4.47
CA LEU A 74 -6.25 -9.36 5.60
C LEU A 74 -7.16 -8.21 5.16
N ILE A 75 -6.70 -7.42 4.18
CA ILE A 75 -7.40 -6.23 3.68
C ILE A 75 -7.23 -6.17 2.15
N THR A 76 -8.27 -5.69 1.45
CA THR A 76 -8.18 -5.26 0.05
C THR A 76 -8.78 -3.86 -0.09
N VAL A 77 -8.05 -2.95 -0.75
CA VAL A 77 -8.50 -1.58 -1.03
C VAL A 77 -8.23 -1.26 -2.49
N THR A 78 -9.24 -0.77 -3.21
CA THR A 78 -9.06 -0.24 -4.57
C THR A 78 -8.99 1.29 -4.53
N VAL A 79 -7.95 1.84 -5.15
CA VAL A 79 -7.69 3.27 -5.30
C VAL A 79 -7.83 3.64 -6.77
N THR A 80 -8.51 4.75 -7.06
CA THR A 80 -8.75 5.26 -8.41
C THR A 80 -8.42 6.73 -8.52
#